data_AF-A0AAD5M667-F1
#
_entry.id   AF-A0AAD5M667-F1
#
_cell.length_a   1.000
_cell.length_b   1.000
_cell.length_c   1.000
_cell.angle_alpha   90.00
_cell.angle_beta   90.00
_cell.angle_gamma   90.00
#
_symmetry.space_group_name_H-M   'P 1'
#
loop_
_entity.id
_entity.type
_entity.pdbx_description
1 polymer ?
#
loop_
_entity_poly.entity_id
_entity_poly.type
_entity_poly.pdbx_seq_one_letter_code
_entity_poly.pdbx_strand_id
1 'polypeptide(L)'
;MAVHRLRAKMVDFRIPETASKCVCPGGYGGRLCDERPSGCGKILTATNKFQVLEHVGEKNATKESNGYAICNYWIKAPAGSKIEVVLDYFSKGFSSDGCVHGAVEIKTENDKGLTGYR
;
A
#
# COMPACT_ATOMS: atom_id res chain seq x y z
N MET A 1 2.31 -38.41 4.95
CA MET A 1 1.87 -37.56 3.82
C MET A 1 1.45 -36.21 4.37
N ALA A 2 2.26 -35.18 4.19
CA ALA A 2 1.96 -33.84 4.67
C ALA A 2 0.94 -33.17 3.74
N VAL A 3 -0.28 -32.94 4.23
CA VAL A 3 -1.27 -32.14 3.51
C VAL A 3 -0.99 -30.68 3.83
N HIS A 4 -0.27 -30.00 2.94
CA HIS A 4 -0.12 -28.55 3.00
C HIS A 4 -1.45 -27.90 2.56
N ARG A 5 -2.20 -27.36 3.52
CA ARG A 5 -3.41 -26.58 3.24
C ARG A 5 -3.10 -25.10 3.39
N LEU A 6 -2.94 -24.40 2.28
CA LEU A 6 -2.90 -22.93 2.24
C LEU A 6 -4.34 -22.42 2.08
N ARG A 7 -4.88 -21.75 3.10
CA ARG A 7 -6.13 -21.00 2.98
C ARG A 7 -5.81 -19.61 2.42
N ALA A 8 -6.15 -19.37 1.16
CA ALA A 8 -6.27 -18.03 0.63
C ALA A 8 -7.49 -17.34 1.27
N LYS A 9 -7.30 -16.16 1.87
CA LYS A 9 -8.38 -15.27 2.29
C LYS A 9 -8.32 -14.02 1.41
N MET A 10 -9.14 -13.96 0.35
CA MET A 10 -10.13 -12.91 0.07
C MET A 10 -10.77 -13.08 -1.31
N VAL A 11 -12.07 -12.77 -1.32
CA VAL A 11 -13.07 -12.63 -2.39
C VAL A 11 -12.76 -13.32 -3.73
N ASP A 12 -13.53 -14.38 -3.96
CA ASP A 12 -13.54 -15.25 -5.14
C ASP A 12 -13.69 -14.47 -6.45
N PHE A 13 -12.62 -14.40 -7.24
CA PHE A 13 -12.71 -14.19 -8.68
C PHE A 13 -11.58 -14.96 -9.39
N ARG A 14 -11.83 -16.24 -9.66
CA ARG A 14 -10.96 -17.08 -10.49
C ARG A 14 -11.20 -16.78 -11.99
N ILE A 15 -10.16 -16.38 -12.70
CA ILE A 15 -10.06 -16.48 -14.18
C ILE A 15 -8.62 -16.90 -14.54
N PRO A 16 -8.39 -17.58 -15.69
CA PRO A 16 -8.40 -19.02 -15.92
C PRO A 16 -7.05 -19.70 -15.55
N GLU A 17 -7.02 -21.02 -15.71
CA GLU A 17 -6.11 -22.03 -15.11
C GLU A 17 -4.58 -21.92 -15.32
N THR A 18 -4.02 -20.77 -15.73
CA THR A 18 -2.58 -20.60 -15.93
C THR A 18 -1.93 -19.53 -15.06
N ALA A 19 -2.70 -18.80 -14.24
CA ALA A 19 -2.14 -17.84 -13.30
C ALA A 19 -1.99 -18.48 -11.92
N SER A 20 -0.82 -19.05 -11.63
CA SER A 20 -0.41 -19.43 -10.26
C SER A 20 -0.34 -18.25 -9.28
N LYS A 21 -0.76 -17.05 -9.70
CA LYS A 21 -0.66 -15.76 -9.01
C LYS A 21 -2.06 -15.19 -8.80
N CYS A 22 -2.38 -14.87 -7.56
CA CYS A 22 -3.65 -14.21 -7.22
C CYS A 22 -3.71 -12.78 -7.80
N VAL A 23 -4.93 -12.30 -8.09
CA VAL A 23 -5.17 -10.86 -8.26
C VAL A 23 -5.02 -10.20 -6.89
N CYS A 24 -4.09 -9.27 -6.77
CA CYS A 24 -3.78 -8.66 -5.47
C CYS A 24 -4.45 -7.30 -5.30
N PRO A 25 -4.92 -7.00 -4.07
CA PRO A 25 -5.36 -5.65 -3.74
C PRO A 25 -4.27 -4.60 -3.95
N GLY A 26 -4.67 -3.34 -4.12
CA GLY A 26 -3.75 -2.22 -4.26
C GLY A 26 -2.73 -2.17 -3.10
N GLY A 27 -1.45 -2.17 -3.45
CA GLY A 27 -0.34 -2.18 -2.49
C GLY A 27 0.12 -3.56 -2.01
N TYR A 28 -0.41 -4.65 -2.59
CA TYR A 28 -0.03 -6.03 -2.31
C TYR A 28 0.38 -6.76 -3.60
N GLY A 29 1.34 -7.66 -3.48
CA GLY A 29 1.95 -8.38 -4.60
C GLY A 29 2.48 -9.75 -4.17
N GLY A 30 3.22 -10.40 -5.07
CA GLY A 30 3.66 -11.78 -4.88
C GLY A 30 2.60 -12.79 -5.30
N ARG A 31 2.91 -14.07 -5.09
CA ARG A 31 2.03 -15.18 -5.48
C ARG A 31 0.75 -15.23 -4.64
N LEU A 32 0.89 -14.92 -3.35
CA LEU A 32 -0.16 -15.00 -2.33
C LEU A 32 -0.64 -13.62 -1.85
N CYS A 33 -0.21 -12.53 -2.50
CA CYS A 33 -0.54 -11.16 -2.11
C CYS A 33 -0.03 -10.78 -0.70
N ASP A 34 1.07 -11.39 -0.27
CA ASP A 34 1.73 -11.21 1.02
C ASP A 34 3.08 -10.48 0.92
N GLU A 35 3.40 -9.99 -0.28
CA GLU A 35 4.61 -9.21 -0.55
C GLU A 35 4.27 -7.77 -0.92
N ARG A 36 5.19 -6.85 -0.65
CA ARG A 36 5.11 -5.49 -1.17
C ARG A 36 5.35 -5.53 -2.69
N PRO A 37 4.50 -4.90 -3.52
CA PRO A 37 4.73 -4.81 -4.97
C PRO A 37 6.10 -4.23 -5.32
N SER A 38 6.64 -4.65 -6.47
CA SER A 38 7.81 -4.02 -7.08
C SER A 38 7.53 -2.55 -7.44
N GLY A 39 8.58 -1.73 -7.47
CA GLY A 39 8.48 -0.29 -7.70
C GLY A 39 8.92 0.53 -6.49
N CYS A 40 8.62 1.83 -6.51
CA CYS A 40 8.97 2.76 -5.43
C CYS A 40 8.25 2.45 -4.11
N GLY A 41 8.78 3.02 -3.03
CA GLY A 41 8.34 2.75 -1.66
C GLY A 41 9.30 1.80 -0.91
N LYS A 42 8.97 1.49 0.35
CA LYS A 42 9.87 0.76 1.24
C LYS A 42 9.12 -0.02 2.32
N ILE A 43 9.73 -1.10 2.82
CA ILE A 43 9.30 -1.74 4.07
C ILE A 43 10.03 -1.03 5.22
N LEU A 44 9.27 -0.53 6.19
CA LEU A 44 9.76 0.21 7.35
C LEU A 44 9.37 -0.56 8.62
N THR A 45 10.22 -0.49 9.63
CA THR A 45 9.92 -1.03 10.97
C THR A 45 9.69 0.15 11.90
N ALA A 46 8.48 0.25 12.45
CA ALA A 46 8.15 1.25 13.45
C ALA A 46 8.96 1.02 14.73
N THR A 47 9.37 2.12 15.36
CA THR A 47 10.09 2.13 16.63
C THR A 47 9.32 3.00 17.63
N ASN A 48 9.81 3.09 18.85
CA ASN A 48 9.28 3.97 19.89
C ASN A 48 9.61 5.46 19.69
N LYS A 49 10.23 5.82 18.57
CA LYS A 49 10.56 7.21 18.20
C LYS A 49 10.03 7.50 16.82
N PHE A 50 9.59 8.73 16.59
CA PHE A 50 9.20 9.16 15.26
C PHE A 50 10.38 9.05 14.28
N GLN A 51 10.10 8.50 13.11
CA GLN A 51 11.02 8.41 11.99
C GLN A 51 10.42 9.22 10.86
N VAL A 52 11.20 10.19 10.34
CA VAL A 52 10.74 11.03 9.24
C VAL A 52 10.89 10.27 7.93
N LEU A 53 9.79 10.14 7.20
CA LEU A 53 9.78 9.64 5.83
C LEU A 53 9.62 10.82 4.88
N GLU A 54 10.73 11.32 4.37
CA GLU A 54 10.73 12.42 3.40
C GLU A 54 10.45 11.91 1.99
N HIS A 55 9.96 12.81 1.13
CA HIS A 55 9.80 12.57 -0.30
C HIS A 55 8.88 11.39 -0.64
N VAL A 56 7.74 11.30 0.05
CA VAL A 56 6.67 10.33 -0.25
C VAL A 56 6.05 10.67 -1.60
N GLY A 57 6.01 9.70 -2.51
CA GLY A 57 5.47 9.87 -3.86
C GLY A 57 6.46 10.48 -4.85
N GLU A 58 5.94 10.98 -5.98
CA GLU A 58 6.76 11.55 -7.05
C GLU A 58 6.88 13.08 -6.92
N LYS A 59 8.11 13.57 -6.79
CA LYS A 59 8.40 15.02 -6.58
C LYS A 59 7.94 15.92 -7.73
N ASN A 60 7.87 15.38 -8.94
CA ASN A 60 7.62 16.14 -10.18
C ASN A 60 6.26 15.80 -10.80
N ALA A 61 5.30 15.31 -10.01
CA ALA A 61 3.91 15.11 -10.43
C ALA A 61 3.19 16.47 -10.62
N THR A 62 3.69 17.29 -11.54
CA THR A 62 3.21 18.64 -11.83
C THR A 62 2.16 18.68 -12.94
N LYS A 63 1.97 17.56 -13.64
CA LYS A 63 0.96 17.41 -14.68
C LYS A 63 -0.13 16.47 -14.18
N GLU A 64 -1.38 16.83 -14.47
CA GLU A 64 -2.47 15.86 -14.47
C GLU A 64 -2.06 14.71 -15.39
N SER A 65 -2.08 13.50 -14.85
CA SER A 65 -1.65 12.28 -15.52
C SER A 65 -2.82 11.33 -15.52
N ASN A 66 -2.94 10.48 -16.55
CA ASN A 66 -4.00 9.46 -16.68
C ASN A 66 -3.86 8.30 -15.66
N GLY A 67 -3.30 8.58 -14.48
CA GLY A 67 -2.98 7.64 -13.42
C GLY A 67 -1.95 8.23 -12.45
N TYR A 68 -1.92 7.72 -11.22
CA TYR A 68 -0.87 8.05 -10.25
C TYR A 68 0.30 7.09 -10.38
N ALA A 69 1.53 7.60 -10.26
CA ALA A 69 2.66 6.75 -9.91
C ALA A 69 2.44 6.25 -8.47
N ILE A 70 2.28 4.93 -8.31
CA ILE A 70 1.96 4.32 -7.01
C ILE A 70 3.25 3.87 -6.31
N CYS A 71 3.59 4.53 -5.20
CA CYS A 71 4.64 4.09 -4.29
C CYS A 71 4.05 3.39 -3.07
N ASN A 72 4.49 2.15 -2.81
CA ASN A 72 3.91 1.31 -1.77
C ASN A 72 4.85 1.23 -0.56
N TYR A 73 4.42 1.76 0.58
CA TYR A 73 5.15 1.73 1.84
C TYR A 73 4.46 0.78 2.82
N TRP A 74 5.22 -0.16 3.39
CA TRP A 74 4.71 -1.11 4.39
C TRP A 74 5.37 -0.83 5.72
N ILE A 75 4.62 -0.27 6.66
CA ILE A 75 5.10 -0.01 8.01
C ILE A 75 4.70 -1.20 8.90
N LYS A 76 5.69 -1.87 9.47
CA LYS A 76 5.50 -3.05 10.33
C LYS A 76 5.86 -2.70 11.77
N ALA A 77 5.15 -3.29 12.71
CA ALA A 77 5.44 -3.18 14.14
C ALA A 77 5.25 -4.54 14.81
N PRO A 78 5.85 -4.77 15.99
CA PRO A 78 5.63 -5.99 16.76
C PRO A 78 4.15 -6.23 17.05
N ALA A 79 3.72 -7.49 17.11
CA ALA A 79 2.35 -7.83 17.47
C ALA A 79 1.96 -7.22 18.83
N GLY A 80 0.74 -6.70 18.91
CA GLY A 80 0.22 -6.03 20.12
C GLY A 80 0.62 -4.54 20.25
N SER A 81 1.46 -4.02 19.35
CA SER A 81 1.75 -2.58 19.29
C SER A 81 0.82 -1.83 18.33
N LYS A 82 0.77 -0.50 18.46
CA LYS A 82 0.08 0.41 17.55
C LYS A 82 1.11 1.24 16.79
N ILE A 83 0.82 1.51 15.52
CA ILE A 83 1.62 2.42 14.70
C ILE A 83 0.91 3.77 14.68
N GLU A 84 1.63 4.83 15.00
CA GLU A 84 1.19 6.21 14.83
C GLU A 84 1.80 6.78 13.54
N VAL A 85 0.97 7.37 12.70
CA VAL A 85 1.38 8.04 11.46
C VAL A 85 0.93 9.48 11.53
N VAL A 86 1.88 10.41 11.49
CA VAL A 86 1.62 11.86 11.48
C VAL A 86 1.96 12.39 10.10
N LEU A 87 1.00 13.05 9.45
CA LEU A 87 1.22 13.75 8.19
C LEU A 87 1.68 15.18 8.51
N ASP A 88 2.99 15.38 8.49
CA ASP A 88 3.62 16.60 9.04
C ASP A 88 3.67 17.76 8.03
N TYR A 89 4.13 17.50 6.80
CA TYR A 89 4.29 18.51 5.76
C TYR A 89 3.77 18.04 4.40
N PHE A 90 3.10 18.95 3.69
CA PHE A 90 2.65 18.77 2.33
C PHE A 90 3.26 19.82 1.40
N SER A 91 3.67 19.39 0.21
CA SER A 91 4.13 20.29 -0.85
C SER A 91 3.04 21.33 -1.18
N LYS A 92 3.43 22.61 -1.27
CA LYS A 92 2.52 23.71 -1.59
C LYS A 92 2.29 23.82 -3.11
N GLY A 93 1.21 24.50 -3.51
CA GLY A 93 0.94 24.84 -4.91
C GLY A 93 0.10 23.82 -5.70
N PHE A 94 -0.48 22.83 -5.02
CA PHE A 94 -1.29 21.77 -5.63
C PHE A 94 -2.79 21.87 -5.29
N SER A 95 -3.25 23.05 -4.85
CA SER A 95 -4.66 23.30 -4.52
C SER A 95 -5.49 23.35 -5.81
N SER A 96 -6.19 22.27 -6.08
CA SER A 96 -7.04 22.03 -7.25
C SER A 96 -8.31 21.33 -6.77
N ASP A 97 -9.35 21.29 -7.61
CA ASP A 97 -10.57 20.56 -7.26
C ASP A 97 -10.27 19.06 -7.23
N GLY A 98 -10.23 18.50 -6.01
CA GLY A 98 -9.87 17.11 -5.75
C GLY A 98 -8.35 16.87 -5.66
N CYS A 99 -7.99 15.60 -5.54
CA CYS A 99 -6.59 15.17 -5.58
C CYS A 99 -6.26 14.82 -7.02
N VAL A 100 -5.79 15.76 -7.85
CA VAL A 100 -5.45 15.50 -9.28
C VAL A 100 -3.94 15.33 -9.52
N HIS A 101 -3.12 15.88 -8.62
CA HIS A 101 -1.67 15.82 -8.71
C HIS A 101 -1.07 14.66 -7.92
N GLY A 102 -1.77 14.20 -6.88
CA GLY A 102 -1.33 13.10 -6.03
C GLY A 102 -2.21 12.94 -4.80
N ALA A 103 -2.10 11.78 -4.18
CA ALA A 103 -2.81 11.45 -2.95
C ALA A 103 -1.99 10.50 -2.09
N VAL A 104 -2.27 10.47 -0.80
CA VAL A 104 -1.79 9.45 0.14
C VAL A 104 -2.99 8.63 0.60
N GLU A 105 -2.93 7.32 0.42
CA GLU A 105 -3.90 6.38 0.98
C GLU A 105 -3.26 5.60 2.14
N ILE A 106 -3.93 5.58 3.29
CA ILE A 106 -3.52 4.78 4.45
C ILE A 106 -4.44 3.56 4.53
N LYS A 107 -3.87 2.36 4.45
CA LYS A 107 -4.59 1.08 4.56
C LYS A 107 -4.18 0.32 5.82
N THR A 108 -5.09 0.21 6.79
CA THR A 108 -4.86 -0.49 8.07
C THR A 108 -5.72 -1.73 8.25
N GLU A 109 -6.83 -1.85 7.53
CA GLU A 109 -7.82 -2.90 7.69
C GLU A 109 -7.29 -4.31 7.45
N ASN A 110 -7.87 -5.30 8.11
CA ASN A 110 -7.54 -6.71 7.89
C ASN A 110 -7.91 -7.16 6.47
N ASP A 111 -9.05 -6.66 5.97
CA ASP A 111 -9.43 -6.83 4.58
C ASP A 111 -8.64 -5.82 3.73
N LYS A 112 -7.70 -6.34 2.94
CA LYS A 112 -6.77 -5.52 2.13
C LYS A 112 -7.40 -4.98 0.85
N GLY A 113 -8.61 -5.40 0.50
CA GLY A 113 -9.36 -4.97 -0.68
C GLY A 113 -10.09 -3.65 -0.45
N LEU A 114 -10.30 -3.28 0.80
CA LEU A 114 -10.96 -2.03 1.17
C LEU A 114 -10.08 -0.82 0.85
N THR A 115 -10.74 0.27 0.43
CA THR A 115 -10.12 1.56 0.15
C THR A 115 -10.53 2.60 1.19
N GLY A 116 -9.61 3.53 1.45
CA GLY A 116 -9.75 4.57 2.46
C GLY A 116 -9.49 4.08 3.89
N TYR A 117 -9.16 5.03 4.76
CA TYR A 117 -9.02 4.81 6.20
C TYR A 117 -10.41 4.86 6.85
N ARG A 118 -10.76 3.85 7.65
CA ARG A 118 -12.01 3.77 8.42
C ARG A 118 -11.72 3.29 9.83
#